data_AF-A0AAV4ZLL5-F1
#
_entry.id   AF-A0AAV4ZLL5-F1
#
_cell.length_a   1.000
_cell.length_b   1.000
_cell.length_c   1.000
_cell.angle_alpha   90.00
_cell.angle_beta   90.00
_cell.angle_gamma   90.00
#
_symmetry.space_group_name_H-M   'P 1'
#
loop_
_entity.id
_entity.type
_entity.pdbx_description
1 polymer ?
#
loop_
_entity_poly.entity_id
_entity_poly.type
_entity_poly.pdbx_seq_one_letter_code
_entity_poly.pdbx_strand_id
1 'polypeptide(L)' 'MLGWTQKELAVRSGVAKRSIAGLELGTSTPKPETLERLVATLSAGGIEFRNADADGVGIKLFKTSKFAHGSKPRFDEMKG' A
#
# COMPACT_ATOMS: atom_id res chain seq x y z
N MET A 1 8.05 -6.58 -0.10
CA MET A 1 6.76 -5.85 -0.01
C MET A 1 6.61 -5.31 1.41
N LEU A 2 5.80 -4.26 1.66
CA LEU A 2 5.72 -3.53 2.94
C LEU A 2 5.25 -4.35 4.17
N GLY A 3 4.98 -5.65 4.03
CA GLY A 3 4.49 -6.52 5.10
C GLY A 3 3.04 -6.24 5.51
N TRP A 4 2.34 -5.35 4.81
CA TRP A 4 0.93 -5.04 5.08
C TRP A 4 0.00 -6.11 4.52
N THR A 5 -0.99 -6.49 5.32
CA THR A 5 -2.17 -7.23 4.85
C THR A 5 -3.08 -6.33 4.02
N GLN A 6 -4.00 -6.92 3.23
CA GLN A 6 -5.04 -6.15 2.53
C GLN A 6 -5.90 -5.30 3.47
N LYS A 7 -6.17 -5.77 4.69
CA LYS A 7 -6.93 -5.02 5.71
C LYS A 7 -6.14 -3.77 6.13
N GLU A 8 -4.85 -3.93 6.33
CA GLU A 8 -3.93 -2.87 6.71
C GLU A 8 -3.76 -1.81 5.62
N LEU A 9 -3.71 -2.22 4.35
CA LEU A 9 -3.71 -1.30 3.22
C LEU A 9 -5.06 -0.58 3.08
N ALA A 10 -6.18 -1.28 3.28
CA ALA A 10 -7.52 -0.69 3.25
C ALA A 10 -7.67 0.42 4.29
N VAL A 11 -7.24 0.17 5.53
CA VAL A 11 -7.29 1.16 6.61
C VAL A 11 -6.41 2.37 6.29
N ARG A 12 -5.18 2.17 5.79
CA ARG A 12 -4.25 3.28 5.51
C ARG A 12 -4.68 4.12 4.31
N SER A 13 -5.26 3.50 3.28
CA SER A 13 -5.62 4.18 2.01
C SER A 13 -7.06 4.68 1.97
N GLY A 14 -7.92 4.24 2.89
CA GLY A 14 -9.36 4.48 2.83
C GLY A 14 -10.07 3.75 1.67
N VAL A 15 -9.38 2.86 0.95
CA VAL A 15 -9.97 2.04 -0.10
C VAL A 15 -10.56 0.77 0.52
N ALA A 16 -11.77 0.39 0.08
CA ALA A 16 -12.41 -0.81 0.59
C ALA A 16 -11.55 -2.07 0.34
N LYS A 17 -11.42 -2.93 1.35
CA LYS A 17 -10.66 -4.18 1.27
C LYS A 17 -11.07 -5.06 0.08
N ARG A 18 -12.37 -5.12 -0.23
CA ARG A 18 -12.90 -5.85 -1.39
C ARG A 18 -12.38 -5.30 -2.71
N SER A 19 -12.29 -3.97 -2.84
CA SER A 19 -11.73 -3.33 -4.03
C SER A 19 -10.25 -3.67 -4.19
N ILE A 20 -9.47 -3.62 -3.10
CA ILE A 20 -8.05 -4.03 -3.11
C ILE A 20 -7.91 -5.49 -3.57
N ALA A 21 -8.69 -6.42 -3.01
CA ALA A 21 -8.66 -7.82 -3.43
C ALA A 21 -9.02 -7.99 -4.91
N GLY A 22 -10.02 -7.25 -5.40
CA GLY A 22 -10.42 -7.29 -6.82
C GLY A 22 -9.30 -6.78 -7.75
N LEU A 23 -8.61 -5.71 -7.35
CA LEU A 23 -7.47 -5.14 -8.08
C LEU A 23 -6.29 -6.11 -8.13
N GLU A 24 -5.94 -6.72 -7.00
CA GLU A 24 -4.85 -7.70 -6.90
C GLU A 24 -5.12 -8.96 -7.75
N LEU A 25 -6.39 -9.38 -7.84
CA LEU A 25 -6.82 -10.48 -8.72
C LEU A 25 -6.99 -10.07 -10.19
N GLY A 26 -6.89 -8.77 -10.52
CA GLY A 26 -7.16 -8.27 -11.88
C GLY A 26 -8.64 -8.33 -12.31
N THR A 27 -9.56 -8.53 -11.37
CA THR A 27 -11.02 -8.63 -11.62
C THR A 27 -11.71 -7.27 -11.59
N SER A 28 -10.97 -6.19 -11.35
CA SER A 28 -11.47 -4.82 -11.31
C SER A 28 -10.37 -3.85 -11.76
N THR A 29 -10.78 -2.75 -12.38
CA THR A 29 -9.87 -1.65 -12.77
C THR A 29 -10.04 -0.51 -11.77
N PRO A 30 -8.94 0.10 -11.26
CA PRO A 30 -9.07 1.17 -10.28
C PRO A 30 -9.61 2.44 -10.96
N LYS A 31 -10.51 3.13 -10.26
CA LYS A 31 -10.85 4.52 -10.60
C LYS A 31 -9.63 5.42 -10.37
N PRO A 32 -9.50 6.58 -11.04
CA PRO A 32 -8.39 7.51 -10.85
C PRO A 32 -8.13 7.85 -9.37
N GLU A 33 -9.17 8.22 -8.63
CA GLU A 33 -9.09 8.53 -7.20
C GLU A 33 -8.60 7.33 -6.36
N THR A 34 -9.03 6.11 -6.70
CA THR A 34 -8.57 4.89 -6.02
C THR A 34 -7.09 4.65 -6.29
N LEU A 35 -6.65 4.85 -7.53
CA LEU A 35 -5.25 4.72 -7.91
C LEU A 35 -4.39 5.75 -7.16
N GLU A 36 -4.80 7.01 -7.14
CA GLU A 36 -4.10 8.09 -6.41
C GLU A 36 -3.94 7.78 -4.93
N ARG A 37 -5.02 7.35 -4.26
CA ARG A 37 -4.98 6.96 -2.84
C ARG A 37 -4.01 5.81 -2.58
N LEU A 38 -4.04 4.78 -3.42
CA LEU A 38 -3.16 3.62 -3.27
C LEU A 38 -1.70 4.01 -3.51
N VAL A 39 -1.41 4.79 -4.56
CA VAL A 39 -0.05 5.29 -4.84
C VAL A 39 0.47 6.12 -3.69
N ALA A 40 -0.29 7.12 -3.22
CA ALA A 40 0.12 7.97 -2.10
C ALA A 40 0.37 7.15 -0.82
N THR A 41 -0.50 6.18 -0.52
CA THR A 41 -0.36 5.33 0.68
C THR A 41 0.87 4.44 0.61
N LEU A 42 1.11 3.80 -0.54
CA LEU A 42 2.27 2.93 -0.74
C LEU A 42 3.57 3.74 -0.72
N SER A 43 3.57 4.94 -1.29
CA SER A 43 4.70 5.86 -1.23
C SER A 43 5.01 6.36 0.17
N ALA A 44 3.99 6.71 0.96
CA ALA A 44 4.16 7.02 2.38
C ALA A 44 4.71 5.81 3.18
N GLY A 45 4.44 4.59 2.72
CA GLY A 45 5.01 3.35 3.27
C GLY A 45 6.47 3.10 2.90
N GLY A 46 7.06 3.86 1.97
CA GLY A 46 8.43 3.69 1.50
C GLY A 46 8.57 2.96 0.16
N ILE A 47 7.51 2.90 -0.66
CA ILE A 47 7.59 2.45 -2.06
C ILE A 47 7.80 3.66 -2.98
N GLU A 48 8.86 3.64 -3.78
CA GLU A 48 9.02 4.60 -4.87
C GLU A 48 8.60 3.96 -6.20
N PHE A 49 7.64 4.61 -6.86
CA PHE A 49 7.20 4.25 -8.21
C PHE A 49 8.10 4.97 -9.22
N ARG A 50 8.68 4.23 -10.17
CA ARG A 50 9.35 4.82 -11.33
C ARG A 50 8.53 4.58 -12.57
N ASN A 51 8.40 5.62 -13.40
CA ASN A 51 7.88 5.45 -14.75
C ASN A 51 8.79 4.50 -15.53
N ALA A 52 8.20 3.71 -16.42
CA ALA A 52 8.98 2.89 -17.32
C ALA A 52 9.71 3.80 -18.31
N ASP A 53 11.02 3.83 -18.21
CA ASP A 53 11.85 4.13 -19.37
C ASP A 53 11.91 2.88 -20.27
N ALA A 54 12.64 2.91 -21.39
CA ALA A 54 12.66 1.86 -22.42
C ALA A 54 12.91 0.41 -21.94
N ASP A 55 13.33 0.23 -20.69
CA ASP A 55 13.63 -1.06 -20.05
C ASP A 55 12.48 -1.64 -19.16
N GLY A 56 11.32 -0.97 -19.08
CA GLY A 56 10.10 -1.51 -18.44
C GLY A 56 9.73 -0.91 -17.07
N VAL A 57 8.52 -1.26 -16.56
CA VAL A 57 7.95 -0.75 -15.29
C VAL A 57 8.62 -1.42 -14.09
N GLY A 58 9.08 -0.65 -13.09
CA GLY A 58 9.75 -1.18 -11.89
C GLY A 58 9.41 -0.46 -10.58
N ILE A 59 9.62 -1.15 -9.45
CA ILE A 59 9.46 -0.61 -8.08
C ILE A 59 10.79 -0.61 -7.33
N LYS A 60 11.11 0.46 -6.60
CA LYS A 60 12.28 0.51 -5.70
C LYS A 60 11.80 0.42 -4.25
N LEU A 61 12.38 -0.53 -3.51
CA LEU A 61 12.08 -0.75 -2.10
C LEU A 61 13.20 -0.16 -1.24
N PHE A 62 12.85 0.71 -0.31
CA PHE A 62 13.78 1.16 0.72
C PHE A 62 13.69 0.25 1.94
N LYS A 63 14.84 -0.19 2.45
CA LYS A 63 14.90 -0.87 3.75
C LYS A 63 14.77 0.18 4.84
N THR A 64 13.54 0.45 5.29
CA THR A 64 13.36 1.21 6.54
C THR A 64 13.85 0.34 7.70
N SER A 65 14.94 0.76 8.36
CA SER A 65 15.54 0.02 9.48
C SER A 65 14.80 0.23 10.81
N LYS A 66 13.62 0.87 10.81
CA LYS A 66 12.91 1.27 12.02
C LYS A 66 11.52 0.65 12.19
N PHE A 67 11.33 -0.62 11.89
CA PHE A 67 10.27 -1.40 12.55
C PHE A 67 10.79 -2.82 12.77
N ALA A 68 11.36 -3.02 13.95
CA ALA A 68 11.67 -4.34 14.46
C ALA A 68 10.39 -5.18 14.50
N HIS A 69 10.56 -6.45 14.14
CA HIS A 69 9.57 -7.50 14.20
C HIS A 69 8.91 -7.53 15.60
N GLY A 70 7.59 -7.37 15.67
CA GLY A 70 6.80 -7.70 16.87
C GLY A 70 6.41 -6.53 17.77
N SER A 71 5.44 -5.74 17.33
CA SER A 71 4.35 -5.21 18.17
C SER A 71 3.27 -4.71 17.24
N LYS A 72 2.17 -5.47 17.11
CA LYS A 72 0.97 -4.96 16.43
C LYS A 72 0.39 -3.88 17.36
N PRO A 73 0.36 -2.59 17.00
CA PRO A 73 -0.43 -1.65 17.77
C PRO A 73 -1.88 -2.14 17.73
N ARG A 74 -2.48 -2.35 18.91
CA ARG A 74 -3.89 -2.70 19.02
C ARG A 74 -4.66 -1.45 18.62
N PHE A 75 -5.66 -1.64 17.75
CA PHE A 75 -6.41 -0.56 17.12
C PHE A 75 -7.09 0.41 18.13
N ASP A 76 -7.25 0.00 19.39
CA ASP A 76 -7.81 0.82 20.47
C ASP A 76 -6.94 2.02 20.86
N GLU A 77 -5.65 2.04 20.48
CA GLU A 77 -4.65 2.99 21.00
C GLU A 77 -4.43 4.23 20.12
N MET A 78 -5.15 4.35 19.01
CA MET A 78 -5.04 5.48 18.06
C MET A 78 -6.25 6.44 18.11
N LYS A 79 -7.11 6.33 19.13
CA LYS A 79 -8.26 7.22 19.37
C LYS A 79 -8.23 7.83 20.78
N GLY A 80 -7.06 8.32 21.18
CA GLY A 80 -6.88 9.26 22.30
C GLY A 80 -6.67 10.67 21.79
#